data_AF-A0A7Z9R380-F1
#
_entry.id   AF-A0A7Z9R380-F1
#
_cell.length_a   1.000
_cell.length_b   1.000
_cell.length_c   1.000
_cell.angle_alpha   90.00
_cell.angle_beta   90.00
_cell.angle_gamma   90.00
#
_symmetry.space_group_name_H-M   'P 1'
#
loop_
_entity.id
_entity.type
_entity.pdbx_description
1 polymer ?
#
loop_
_entity_poly.entity_id
_entity_poly.type
_entity_poly.pdbx_seq_one_letter_code
_entity_poly.pdbx_strand_id
1 'polypeptide(L)'
;MGEFIFYSSNGLCRGFSEKKFFLGKKVAILRKGDFFGESVLVSNSRRTATVIAKTDTTCFVLLKTSFKSMLRRNLLFKNNLQTVFSRRKQVLIKA
;
A
#
# COMPACT_ATOMS: atom_id res chain seq x y z
N MET A 1 -6.77 1.35 13.50
CA MET A 1 -7.38 1.84 12.24
C MET A 1 -6.49 1.52 11.05
N GLY A 2 -7.06 0.80 10.08
CA GLY A 2 -6.40 0.16 8.95
C GLY A 2 -6.36 -1.36 9.12
N GLU A 3 -7.49 -2.01 8.83
CA GLU A 3 -7.69 -3.46 9.02
C GLU A 3 -7.50 -4.26 7.74
N PHE A 4 -7.42 -3.57 6.61
CA PHE A 4 -7.46 -4.18 5.30
C PHE A 4 -6.26 -3.78 4.45
N ILE A 5 -5.84 -4.72 3.64
CA ILE A 5 -4.85 -4.58 2.59
C ILE A 5 -5.54 -4.90 1.29
N PHE A 6 -5.17 -4.18 0.25
CA PHE A 6 -5.79 -4.30 -1.04
C PHE A 6 -4.76 -4.86 -2.01
N TYR A 7 -5.18 -5.83 -2.81
CA TYR A 7 -4.45 -6.33 -3.95
C TYR A 7 -5.24 -5.98 -5.21
N SER A 8 -4.59 -5.29 -6.15
CA SER A 8 -5.22 -4.89 -7.40
C SER A 8 -5.20 -6.05 -8.39
N SER A 9 -6.38 -6.57 -8.74
CA SER A 9 -6.52 -7.68 -9.71
C SER A 9 -6.56 -7.19 -11.16
N ASN A 10 -6.97 -5.95 -11.39
CA ASN A 10 -6.99 -5.26 -12.69
C ASN A 10 -6.96 -3.73 -12.46
N GLY A 11 -6.94 -2.95 -13.54
CA GLY A 11 -7.04 -1.49 -13.47
C GLY A 11 -5.76 -0.75 -13.06
N LEU A 12 -5.90 0.57 -12.94
CA LEU A 12 -4.83 1.51 -12.63
C LEU A 12 -5.23 2.39 -11.46
N CYS A 13 -4.42 2.43 -10.41
CA CYS A 13 -4.58 3.34 -9.28
C CYS A 13 -3.40 4.33 -9.20
N ARG A 14 -3.65 5.48 -8.58
CA ARG A 14 -2.61 6.47 -8.24
C ARG A 14 -2.61 6.75 -6.74
N GLY A 15 -1.42 6.73 -6.15
CA GLY A 15 -1.21 7.09 -4.75
C GLY A 15 -0.80 8.57 -4.60
N PHE A 16 -1.38 9.27 -3.63
CA PHE A 16 -1.11 10.67 -3.32
C PHE A 16 -0.75 10.83 -1.84
N SER A 17 0.34 11.54 -1.53
CA SER A 17 0.77 11.81 -0.15
C SER A 17 -0.25 12.68 0.59
N GLU A 18 -0.56 12.32 1.83
CA GLU A 18 -1.46 13.09 2.71
C GLU A 18 -0.76 14.25 3.46
N LYS A 19 0.56 14.43 3.27
CA LYS A 19 1.37 15.38 4.06
C LYS A 19 1.27 16.86 3.63
N LYS A 20 0.62 17.20 2.51
CA LYS A 20 0.48 18.60 2.05
C LYS A 20 -0.99 18.99 1.97
N PHE A 21 -1.36 20.00 2.75
CA PHE A 21 -2.73 20.47 2.97
C PHE A 21 -3.41 21.07 1.71
N PHE A 22 -2.66 21.41 0.64
CA PHE A 22 -3.26 22.03 -0.56
C PHE A 22 -3.01 21.33 -1.91
N LEU A 23 -1.93 20.58 -2.11
CA LEU A 23 -1.73 19.77 -3.33
C LEU A 23 -1.12 18.41 -2.96
N GLY A 24 -1.94 17.36 -2.99
CA GLY A 24 -1.45 16.00 -2.81
C GLY A 24 -0.40 15.65 -3.88
N LYS A 25 0.83 15.29 -3.47
CA LYS A 25 1.88 14.89 -4.41
C LYS A 25 1.71 13.43 -4.81
N LYS A 26 1.72 13.15 -6.12
CA LYS A 26 1.71 11.78 -6.64
C LYS A 26 2.96 11.02 -6.16
N VAL A 27 2.74 9.91 -5.46
CA VAL A 27 3.82 9.08 -4.89
C VAL A 27 3.91 7.68 -5.50
N ALA A 28 2.84 7.21 -6.15
CA ALA A 28 2.84 5.89 -6.78
C ALA A 28 1.85 5.79 -7.94
N ILE A 29 2.15 4.88 -8.88
CA ILE A 29 1.20 4.30 -9.83
C ILE A 29 1.14 2.82 -9.50
N LEU A 30 -0.06 2.29 -9.30
CA LEU A 30 -0.32 0.89 -8.97
C LEU A 30 -1.11 0.25 -10.11
N ARG A 31 -0.73 -0.96 -10.49
CA ARG A 31 -1.30 -1.75 -11.58
C ARG A 31 -1.77 -3.11 -11.07
N LYS A 32 -2.33 -3.92 -11.97
CA LYS A 32 -2.57 -5.35 -11.72
C LYS A 32 -1.34 -6.01 -11.08
N GLY A 33 -1.56 -6.72 -9.99
CA GLY A 33 -0.49 -7.40 -9.22
C GLY A 33 0.04 -6.59 -8.04
N ASP A 34 -0.18 -5.27 -8.01
CA ASP A 34 0.29 -4.44 -6.90
C ASP A 34 -0.63 -4.54 -5.69
N PHE A 35 -0.05 -4.36 -4.50
CA PHE A 35 -0.78 -4.22 -3.25
C PHE A 35 -0.54 -2.86 -2.58
N PHE A 36 -1.45 -2.46 -1.70
CA PHE A 36 -1.34 -1.24 -0.90
C PHE A 36 -2.06 -1.33 0.45
N GLY A 37 -1.67 -0.46 1.38
CA GLY A 37 -2.15 -0.45 2.77
C GLY A 37 -1.18 -1.13 3.75
N GLU A 38 0.00 -1.52 3.27
CA GLU A 38 1.02 -2.24 4.02
C GLU A 38 1.63 -1.43 5.18
N SER A 39 1.59 -0.10 5.13
CA SER A 39 2.16 0.75 6.17
C SER A 39 1.54 0.50 7.55
N VAL A 40 0.23 0.19 7.58
CA VAL A 40 -0.47 -0.14 8.83
C VAL A 40 -0.04 -1.50 9.40
N LEU A 41 0.55 -2.37 8.57
CA LEU A 41 1.07 -3.66 9.01
C LEU A 41 2.50 -3.57 9.50
N VAL A 42 3.35 -2.87 8.74
CA VAL A 42 4.80 -2.89 8.93
C VAL A 42 5.21 -1.95 10.06
N SER A 43 4.67 -0.74 10.10
CA SER A 43 5.03 0.28 11.10
C SER A 43 3.94 0.54 12.14
N ASN A 44 2.82 -0.18 12.09
CA ASN A 44 1.62 0.10 12.90
C ASN A 44 1.21 1.59 12.87
N SER A 45 1.52 2.27 11.77
CA SER A 45 1.31 3.70 11.58
C SER A 45 -0.06 3.98 10.96
N ARG A 46 -0.46 5.25 10.94
CA ARG A 46 -1.62 5.67 10.12
C ARG A 46 -1.35 5.44 8.64
N ARG A 47 -2.42 5.45 7.83
CA ARG A 47 -2.32 5.59 6.38
C ARG A 47 -1.55 6.87 6.07
N THR A 48 -0.65 6.81 5.10
CA THR A 48 0.28 7.91 4.76
C THR A 48 0.00 8.50 3.38
N ALA A 49 -0.93 7.89 2.64
CA ALA A 49 -1.27 8.25 1.28
C ALA A 49 -2.67 7.74 0.93
N THR A 50 -3.39 8.54 0.14
CA THR A 50 -4.67 8.19 -0.48
C THR A 50 -4.42 7.46 -1.79
N VAL A 51 -5.14 6.36 -2.04
CA VAL A 51 -5.12 5.65 -3.32
C VAL A 51 -6.43 5.91 -4.05
N ILE A 52 -6.33 6.36 -5.30
CA ILE A 52 -7.47 6.73 -6.15
C ILE A 52 -7.42 5.89 -7.43
N ALA A 53 -8.50 5.16 -7.72
CA ALA A 53 -8.68 4.46 -8.98
C ALA A 53 -8.75 5.48 -10.15
N LYS A 54 -8.09 5.16 -11.26
CA LYS A 54 -8.08 5.98 -12.49
C LYS A 54 -8.73 5.30 -13.68
N THR A 55 -8.99 4.01 -13.55
CA THR A 55 -9.80 3.22 -14.45
C THR A 55 -10.74 2.37 -13.59
N ASP A 56 -11.68 1.67 -14.22
CA ASP A 56 -12.35 0.58 -13.55
C ASP A 56 -11.32 -0.39 -12.94
N THR A 57 -11.49 -0.70 -11.66
CA THR A 57 -10.48 -1.34 -10.82
C THR A 57 -11.18 -2.25 -9.80
N THR A 58 -10.80 -3.51 -9.80
CA THR A 58 -11.23 -4.55 -8.88
C THR A 58 -10.09 -4.88 -7.94
N CYS A 59 -10.33 -4.75 -6.64
CA CYS A 59 -9.37 -5.07 -5.59
C CYS A 59 -9.86 -6.26 -4.76
N PHE A 60 -8.98 -7.22 -4.52
CA PHE A 60 -9.17 -8.17 -3.43
C PHE A 60 -8.80 -7.51 -2.12
N VAL A 61 -9.58 -7.79 -1.08
CA VAL A 61 -9.40 -7.25 0.27
C VAL A 61 -8.93 -8.36 1.20
N LEU A 62 -7.81 -8.15 1.88
CA LEU A 62 -7.26 -9.07 2.86
C LEU A 62 -7.28 -8.45 4.25
N LEU A 63 -7.75 -9.22 5.23
CA LEU A 63 -7.67 -8.86 6.64
C LEU A 63 -6.20 -8.79 7.10
N LYS A 64 -5.90 -7.83 7.97
CA LYS A 64 -4.59 -7.65 8.62
C LYS A 64 -4.12 -8.93 9.32
N THR A 65 -5.02 -9.68 9.93
CA THR A 65 -4.73 -10.97 10.59
C THR A 65 -4.31 -12.04 9.58
N SER A 66 -5.09 -12.23 8.51
CA SER A 66 -4.79 -13.19 7.45
C SER A 66 -3.45 -12.88 6.78
N PHE A 67 -3.18 -11.60 6.50
CA PHE A 67 -1.91 -11.21 5.90
C PHE A 67 -0.72 -11.39 6.84
N LYS A 68 -0.87 -11.06 8.13
CA LYS A 68 0.17 -11.36 9.14
C LYS A 68 0.45 -12.87 9.23
N SER A 69 -0.58 -13.71 9.15
CA SER A 69 -0.42 -15.17 9.11
C SER A 69 0.40 -15.60 7.89
N MET A 70 0.09 -15.05 6.71
CA MET A 70 0.83 -15.34 5.47
C MET A 70 2.30 -14.93 5.55
N LEU A 71 2.61 -13.76 6.13
CA LEU A 71 3.99 -13.30 6.33
C LEU A 71 4.80 -14.20 7.28
N ARG A 72 4.15 -14.82 8.28
CA ARG A 72 4.81 -15.77 9.19
C ARG A 72 5.17 -17.08 8.48
N ARG A 73 4.36 -17.50 7.50
CA ARG A 73 4.54 -18.75 6.75
C ARG A 73 5.43 -18.60 5.53
N ASN A 74 5.67 -17.38 5.05
CA ASN A 74 6.45 -17.11 3.85
C ASN A 74 7.44 -15.96 4.08
N LEU A 75 8.68 -16.32 4.41
CA LEU A 75 9.75 -15.36 4.70
C LEU A 75 10.17 -14.54 3.48
N LEU A 76 10.16 -15.14 2.28
CA LEU A 76 10.46 -14.42 1.04
C LEU A 76 9.44 -13.29 0.81
N PHE A 77 8.16 -13.58 1.01
CA PHE A 77 7.12 -12.58 0.90
C PHE A 77 7.28 -11.46 1.95
N LYS A 78 7.67 -11.83 3.18
CA LYS A 78 7.96 -10.85 4.24
C LYS A 78 9.11 -9.91 3.86
N ASN A 79 10.19 -10.43 3.29
CA ASN A 79 11.32 -9.61 2.85
C ASN A 79 10.92 -8.68 1.69
N ASN A 80 10.18 -9.19 0.71
CA ASN A 80 9.64 -8.38 -0.38
C ASN A 80 8.74 -7.24 0.13
N LEU A 81 7.90 -7.51 1.13
CA LEU A 81 7.06 -6.50 1.78
C LEU A 81 7.91 -5.40 2.43
N GLN A 82 8.97 -5.76 3.14
CA GLN A 82 9.87 -4.78 3.78
C GLN A 82 10.59 -3.90 2.75
N THR A 83 11.02 -4.49 1.63
CA THR A 83 11.62 -3.74 0.52
C THR A 83 10.63 -2.75 -0.10
N VAL A 84 9.40 -3.18 -0.38
CA VAL A 84 8.34 -2.31 -0.91
C VAL A 84 8.02 -1.17 0.06
N PHE A 85 7.86 -1.48 1.35
CA PHE A 85 7.58 -0.48 2.38
C PHE A 85 8.71 0.55 2.50
N SER A 86 9.95 0.11 2.55
CA SER A 86 11.12 1.00 2.66
C SER A 86 11.22 1.95 1.49
N ARG A 87 11.04 1.44 0.27
CA ARG A 87 11.02 2.25 -0.97
C ARG A 87 9.90 3.29 -0.94
N ARG A 88 8.67 2.89 -0.58
CA ARG A 88 7.52 3.81 -0.53
C ARG A 88 7.68 4.87 0.57
N LYS A 89 8.25 4.50 1.72
CA LYS A 89 8.56 5.43 2.82
C LYS A 89 9.56 6.51 2.37
N GLN A 90 10.61 6.16 1.63
CA GLN A 90 11.56 7.13 1.08
C GLN A 90 10.89 8.12 0.12
N VAL A 91 10.01 7.63 -0.78
CA VAL A 91 9.26 8.50 -1.69
C VAL A 91 8.36 9.47 -0.91
N LEU A 92 7.70 8.99 0.15
CA LEU A 92 6.85 9.80 1.04
C LEU A 92 7.61 10.82 1.90
N ILE A 93 8.89 10.56 2.21
CA ILE A 93 9.75 11.54 2.90
C ILE A 93 10.14 12.67 1.94
N LYS A 94 10.39 12.34 0.66
CA LYS A 94 10.74 13.30 -0.39
C LYS A 94 9.53 14.01 -1.02
N ALA A 95 8.30 13.70 -0.59
CA ALA A 95 7.07 14.21 -1.19
C ALA A 95 6.49 15.41 -0.42
#